data_AF-A0A7C2RLI4-F1
#
_entry.id   AF-A0A7C2RLI4-F1
#
_cell.length_a   1.000
_cell.length_b   1.000
_cell.length_c   1.000
_cell.angle_alpha   90.00
_cell.angle_beta   90.00
_cell.angle_gamma   90.00
#
_symmetry.space_group_name_H-M   'P 1'
#
loop_
_entity.id
_entity.type
_entity.pdbx_description
1 polymer ?
#
loop_
_entity_poly.entity_id
_entity_poly.type
_entity_poly.pdbx_seq_one_letter_code
_entity_poly.pdbx_strand_id
1 'polypeptide(L)' 'MGHLYGEEERSALTAGKEQAIAIARSVREPVLVLNTDLEILAANENFYTVFGLKESETIDM' A
#
# COMPACT_ATOMS: atom_id res chain seq x y z
N MET A 1 21.81 -14.84 16.81
CA MET A 1 20.47 -14.59 17.42
C MET A 1 19.84 -13.27 17.00
N GLY A 2 20.58 -12.19 16.70
CA GLY A 2 19.97 -10.91 16.27
C GLY A 2 19.41 -10.86 14.84
N HIS A 3 19.87 -11.72 13.92
CA HIS A 3 19.39 -11.73 12.53
C HIS A 3 17.96 -12.27 12.36
N LEU A 4 17.55 -13.22 13.22
CA LEU A 4 16.22 -13.85 13.17
C LEU A 4 15.11 -12.91 13.65
N TYR A 5 15.40 -12.01 14.60
CA TYR A 5 14.43 -11.07 15.16
C TYR A 5 14.01 -9.99 14.14
N GLY A 6 14.95 -9.51 13.33
CA GLY A 6 14.65 -8.54 12.27
C GLY A 6 13.87 -9.13 11.09
N GLU A 7 13.88 -10.45 10.94
CA GLU A 7 13.17 -11.17 9.86
C GLU A 7 11.69 -11.35 10.22
N GLU A 8 11.38 -11.68 11.47
CA GLU A 8 10.01 -11.74 11.98
C GLU A 8 9.33 -10.37 11.95
N GLU A 9 10.04 -9.30 12.33
CA GLU A 9 9.48 -7.95 12.34
C GLU A 9 9.22 -7.41 10.92
N ARG A 10 10.10 -7.73 9.96
CA ARG A 10 9.87 -7.46 8.53
C ARG A 10 8.71 -8.27 7.96
N SER A 11 8.57 -9.53 8.38
CA SER A 11 7.46 -10.40 7.98
C SER A 11 6.12 -9.87 8.48
N ALA A 12 6.04 -9.46 9.75
CA ALA A 12 4.85 -8.86 10.34
C ALA A 12 4.47 -7.53 9.66
N LEU A 13 5.45 -6.67 9.35
CA LEU A 13 5.21 -5.43 8.61
C LEU A 13 4.69 -5.69 7.19
N THR A 14 5.23 -6.71 6.52
CA THR A 14 4.78 -7.13 5.18
C THR A 14 3.35 -7.66 5.22
N ALA A 15 3.02 -8.51 6.20
CA ALA A 15 1.66 -9.04 6.38
C ALA A 15 0.62 -7.93 6.64
N GLY A 16 0.97 -6.94 7.48
CA GLY A 16 0.11 -5.79 7.72
C GLY A 16 -0.14 -4.95 6.46
N LYS A 17 0.90 -4.74 5.64
CA LYS A 17 0.80 -4.05 4.35
C LYS A 17 -0.11 -4.80 3.38
N GLU A 18 0.08 -6.11 3.22
CA GLU A 18 -0.74 -6.95 2.33
C GLU A 18 -2.21 -6.95 2.74
N GLN A 19 -2.48 -7.01 4.06
CA GLN A 19 -3.85 -6.97 4.58
C GLN A 19 -4.52 -5.61 4.33
N ALA A 20 -3.81 -4.50 4.52
CA ALA A 20 -4.32 -3.16 4.21
C ALA A 20 -4.66 -3.00 2.72
N ILE A 21 -3.79 -3.53 1.83
CA ILE A 21 -4.03 -3.54 0.37
C ILE A 21 -5.27 -4.37 0.02
N ALA A 22 -5.41 -5.56 0.61
CA ALA A 22 -6.57 -6.43 0.37
C ALA A 22 -7.89 -5.75 0.77
N ILE A 23 -7.90 -5.06 1.91
CA ILE A 23 -9.07 -4.28 2.36
C ILE A 23 -9.36 -3.14 1.39
N ALA A 24 -8.36 -2.33 1.02
CA ALA A 24 -8.53 -1.22 0.08
C ALA A 24 -9.07 -1.67 -1.29
N ARG A 25 -8.67 -2.86 -1.76
CA ARG A 25 -9.17 -3.46 -3.01
C ARG A 25 -10.64 -3.88 -2.94
N SER A 26 -11.16 -4.20 -1.75
CA SER A 26 -12.58 -4.59 -1.60
C SER A 26 -13.54 -3.39 -1.53
N VAL A 27 -13.01 -2.20 -1.27
CA VAL A 27 -13.78 -0.94 -1.24
C VAL A 27 -14.13 -0.53 -2.66
N ARG A 28 -15.40 -0.18 -2.88
CA ARG A 28 -15.90 0.23 -4.20
C ARG A 28 -15.53 1.66 -4.54
N GLU A 29 -15.35 2.51 -3.55
CA GLU A 29 -14.91 3.89 -3.69
C GLU A 29 -13.39 3.97 -4.01
N PRO A 30 -12.92 5.05 -4.66
CA PRO A 30 -11.49 5.27 -4.85
C PRO A 30 -10.79 5.48 -3.50
N VAL A 31 -9.71 4.73 -3.26
CA VAL A 31 -8.93 4.77 -2.02
C VAL A 31 -7.46 5.04 -2.31
N LEU A 32 -6.89 5.98 -1.56
CA LEU A 32 -5.47 6.33 -1.55
C LEU A 32 -4.95 6.24 -0.12
N VAL A 33 -3.83 5.55 0.08
CA VAL A 33 -3.14 5.43 1.36
C VAL A 33 -1.83 6.20 1.28
N LEU A 34 -1.61 7.10 2.23
CA LEU A 34 -0.43 7.95 2.33
C LEU A 34 0.33 7.66 3.63
N ASN A 35 1.64 7.92 3.65
CA ASN A 35 2.39 8.04 4.90
C ASN A 35 2.27 9.46 5.49
N THR A 36 2.94 9.71 6.61
CA THR A 36 2.95 11.01 7.29
C THR A 36 3.60 12.12 6.46
N ASP A 37 4.45 11.77 5.51
CA ASP A 37 5.15 12.68 4.61
C ASP A 37 4.37 12.91 3.30
N LEU A 38 3.12 12.43 3.25
CA LEU A 38 2.21 12.50 2.09
C LEU A 38 2.67 11.71 0.86
N GLU A 39 3.60 10.77 1.03
CA GLU A 39 4.02 9.85 -0.02
C GLU A 39 2.99 8.73 -0.18
N ILE A 40 2.77 8.30 -1.42
CA ILE A 40 1.77 7.28 -1.76
C ILE A 40 2.30 5.90 -1.36
N LEU A 41 1.59 5.24 -0.44
CA LEU A 41 1.91 3.87 0.00
C LEU A 41 1.14 2.80 -0.80
N ALA A 42 -0.10 3.10 -1.17
CA ALA A 42 -0.96 2.22 -1.95
C ALA A 42 -2.16 2.99 -2.52
N ALA A 43 -2.71 2.52 -3.65
CA ALA A 43 -4.01 2.93 -4.14
C ALA A 43 -4.76 1.71 -4.69
N ASN A 44 -6.09 1.72 -4.62
CA ASN A 44 -6.91 0.68 -5.25
C ASN A 44 -7.15 0.97 -6.74
N GLU A 45 -7.60 -0.03 -7.49
CA GLU A 45 -7.86 0.09 -8.93
C GLU A 45 -8.86 1.20 -9.29
N ASN A 46 -9.83 1.45 -8.40
CA ASN A 46 -10.85 2.45 -8.65
C ASN A 46 -10.31 3.88 -8.53
N PHE A 47 -9.27 4.12 -7.71
CA PHE A 47 -8.57 5.40 -7.69
C PHE A 47 -8.01 5.75 -9.07
N TYR A 48 -7.24 4.84 -9.69
CA TYR A 48 -6.68 5.05 -11.02
C TYR A 48 -7.75 5.29 -12.08
N THR A 49 -8.86 4.55 -12.00
CA THR A 49 -9.98 4.69 -12.94
C THR A 49 -10.67 6.05 -12.82
N VAL A 50 -10.97 6.50 -11.60
CA VAL A 50 -11.66 7.78 -11.35
C VAL A 50 -10.80 8.98 -11.72
N PHE A 51 -9.51 8.92 -11.41
CA PHE A 51 -8.58 10.03 -11.66
C PHE A 51 -7.89 9.96 -13.04
N GLY A 52 -8.11 8.89 -13.80
CA GLY A 52 -7.53 8.70 -15.13
C GLY A 52 -5.99 8.55 -15.11
N LEU A 53 -5.46 8.00 -14.02
CA LEU A 53 -4.02 7.81 -13.79
C LEU A 53 -3.63 6.35 -14.01
N LYS A 54 -2.35 6.11 -14.26
CA LYS A 54 -1.72 4.79 -14.21
C LYS A 54 -0.94 4.64 -12.91
N GLU A 55 -0.83 3.40 -12.43
CA GLU A 55 -0.03 3.07 -11.25
C GLU A 55 1.43 3.54 -11.37
N SER A 56 2.00 3.44 -12.57
CA SER A 56 3.35 3.92 -12.89
C SER A 56 3.53 5.45 -12.78
N GLU A 57 2.45 6.22 -12.65
CA GLU A 57 2.48 7.69 -12.54
C GLU A 57 2.35 8.16 -11.09
N THR A 58 2.20 7.24 -10.13
CA THR A 58 1.84 7.55 -8.74
C THR A 58 2.68 6.80 -7.72
N ILE A 59 3.13 5.59 -8.03
CA ILE A 59 4.08 4.85 -7.20
C ILE A 59 5.41 4.85 -7.94
N ASP A 60 6.16 5.94 -7.80
CA ASP A 60 7.53 6.06 -8.29
C ASP A 60 8.35 6.81 -7.25
N MET A 61 8.87 6.07 -6.27
CA MET A 61 10.02 6.39 -5.42
C MET A 61 10.59 5.10 -4.79
#